data_AF-A0A7S2KL73-F1
#
_entry.id   AF-A0A7S2KL73-F1
#
_cell.length_a   1.000
_cell.length_b   1.000
_cell.length_c   1.000
_cell.angle_alpha   90.00
_cell.angle_beta   90.00
_cell.angle_gamma   90.00
#
_symmetry.space_group_name_H-M   'P 1'
#
loop_
_entity.id
_entity.type
_entity.pdbx_description
1 polymer ?
#
loop_
_entity_poly.entity_id
_entity_poly.type
_entity_poly.pdbx_seq_one_letter_code
_entity_poly.pdbx_strand_id
1 'polypeptide(L)'
;DEEPITCYIRHLTPVERFLNRNYFDFILGKQGDVAASERSFDGNFQRKGLLKVQIAGIIHPLIPYDAPTHMEQEGEWLRSLARSRSSVALQLLSKRTNKMQTVDDDGMRGDSNELISSSSAICSVMYRPGGSIFRKDLAESLVRYGRSDITSSGIHSVTGDHDEENSAFEYTASNDMKKIRADATYMERLGELQNEAIRERSGMWSDENLRSHTRYKDLVKEVESEANAPMWKKVWTWFRNR
;
A
#
# COMPACT_ATOMS: atom_id res chain seq x y z
N ASP A 1 1.53 -1.79 -15.56
CA ASP A 1 2.13 -0.77 -14.69
C ASP A 1 1.80 -1.06 -13.24
N GLU A 2 2.79 -0.96 -12.35
CA GLU A 2 2.59 -1.21 -10.91
C GLU A 2 1.82 -0.04 -10.28
N GLU A 3 0.56 -0.27 -9.88
CA GLU A 3 -0.24 0.76 -9.22
C GLU A 3 -0.09 0.70 -7.69
N PRO A 4 0.44 1.73 -7.03
CA PRO A 4 0.64 1.71 -5.59
C PRO A 4 -0.70 1.81 -4.85
N ILE A 5 -0.84 1.07 -3.75
CA ILE A 5 -2.06 1.16 -2.93
C ILE A 5 -2.06 2.49 -2.17
N THR A 6 -3.07 3.32 -2.45
CA THR A 6 -3.22 4.64 -1.82
C THR A 6 -4.43 4.69 -0.89
N CYS A 7 -4.27 5.37 0.25
CA CYS A 7 -5.35 5.62 1.19
C CYS A 7 -5.34 7.07 1.67
N TYR A 8 -6.49 7.51 2.18
CA TYR A 8 -6.66 8.87 2.67
C TYR A 8 -6.87 8.82 4.18
N ILE A 9 -6.02 9.55 4.90
CA ILE A 9 -5.97 9.48 6.34
C ILE A 9 -6.25 10.85 6.93
N ARG A 10 -7.17 10.91 7.88
CA ARG A 10 -7.46 12.12 8.64
C ARG A 10 -6.50 12.22 9.81
N HIS A 11 -5.84 13.36 9.95
CA HIS A 11 -5.07 13.65 11.15
C HIS A 11 -6.01 13.94 12.32
N LEU A 12 -5.82 13.22 13.44
CA LEU A 12 -6.57 13.44 14.68
C LEU A 12 -5.81 14.42 15.57
N THR A 13 -6.46 15.51 15.96
CA THR A 13 -5.97 16.41 17.01
C THR A 13 -5.84 15.66 18.34
N PRO A 14 -4.99 16.13 19.28
CA PRO A 14 -4.83 15.48 20.58
C PRO A 14 -6.15 15.25 21.32
N VAL A 15 -7.10 16.18 21.20
CA VAL A 15 -8.44 16.08 21.79
C VAL A 15 -9.26 14.99 21.11
N GLU A 16 -9.24 14.93 19.77
CA GLU A 16 -9.97 13.92 19.00
C GLU A 16 -9.49 12.48 19.26
N ARG A 17 -8.25 12.29 19.72
CA ARG A 17 -7.71 10.96 20.08
C ARG A 17 -8.39 10.33 21.30
N PHE A 18 -8.97 11.15 22.19
CA PHE A 18 -9.63 10.70 23.41
C PHE A 18 -11.15 10.71 23.30
N LEU A 19 -11.70 11.14 22.15
CA LEU A 19 -13.14 11.16 21.97
C LEU A 19 -13.69 9.74 21.85
N ASN A 20 -14.76 9.49 22.58
CA ASN A 20 -15.56 8.29 22.39
C ASN A 20 -16.19 8.30 20.98
N ARG A 21 -16.37 7.13 20.37
CA ARG A 21 -16.87 6.94 19.00
C ARG A 21 -18.11 7.78 18.70
N ASN A 22 -19.07 7.83 19.61
CA ASN A 22 -20.32 8.58 19.42
C ASN A 22 -20.09 10.11 19.33
N TYR A 23 -19.13 10.64 20.08
CA TYR A 23 -18.79 12.07 20.05
C TYR A 23 -17.98 12.41 18.81
N PHE A 24 -17.09 11.51 18.40
CA PHE A 24 -16.36 11.63 17.14
C PHE A 24 -17.33 11.67 15.94
N ASP A 25 -18.36 10.83 15.95
CA ASP A 25 -19.40 10.77 14.91
C ASP A 25 -20.23 12.03 14.85
N PHE A 26 -20.54 12.61 16.01
CA PHE A 26 -21.24 13.88 16.10
C PHE A 26 -20.41 15.03 15.53
N ILE A 27 -19.11 15.09 15.82
CA ILE A 27 -18.22 16.13 15.27
C ILE A 27 -18.05 15.96 13.76
N LEU A 28 -17.89 14.72 13.29
CA LEU A 28 -17.84 14.41 11.86
C LEU A 28 -19.15 14.77 11.14
N GLY A 29 -20.29 14.43 11.74
CA GLY A 29 -21.61 14.77 11.19
C GLY A 29 -21.86 16.29 11.14
N LYS A 30 -21.26 17.05 12.07
CA LYS A 30 -21.32 18.52 12.07
C LYS A 30 -20.34 19.20 11.12
N GLN A 31 -19.24 18.54 10.76
CA GLN A 31 -18.23 19.11 9.85
C GLN A 31 -18.62 19.04 8.37
N GLY A 32 -19.74 18.40 8.03
CA GLY A 32 -20.21 18.28 6.65
C GLY A 32 -19.38 17.27 5.85
N ASP A 33 -20.05 16.27 5.30
CA ASP A 33 -19.58 15.40 4.20
C ASP A 33 -18.22 14.71 4.35
N VAL A 34 -18.18 13.69 5.21
CA VAL A 34 -17.30 12.52 5.00
C VAL A 34 -18.09 11.21 4.92
N ALA A 35 -19.38 11.21 5.26
CA ALA A 35 -20.23 10.02 5.25
C ALA A 35 -20.99 9.80 3.92
N ALA A 36 -20.84 10.67 2.91
CA ALA A 36 -21.70 10.67 1.71
C ALA A 36 -20.97 10.82 0.36
N SER A 37 -19.71 10.38 0.24
CA SER A 37 -19.04 10.31 -1.08
C SER A 37 -18.56 8.90 -1.39
N GLU A 38 -19.52 7.95 -1.43
CA GLU A 38 -19.41 6.74 -2.26
C GLU A 38 -19.77 7.04 -3.73
N ARG A 39 -20.10 8.29 -4.08
CA ARG A 39 -20.61 8.69 -5.40
C ARG A 39 -19.78 9.79 -6.07
N SER A 40 -18.49 9.53 -6.28
CA SER A 40 -17.67 10.15 -7.34
C SER A 40 -16.21 9.81 -7.09
N PHE A 41 -15.73 8.74 -7.74
CA PHE A 41 -14.31 8.41 -7.78
C PHE A 41 -13.54 9.36 -8.74
N ASP A 42 -14.27 10.12 -9.56
CA ASP A 42 -13.72 11.12 -10.47
C ASP A 42 -13.88 12.54 -9.94
N GLY A 43 -12.79 13.31 -10.04
CA GLY A 43 -12.85 14.76 -10.14
C GLY A 43 -12.78 15.53 -8.82
N ASN A 44 -11.55 15.85 -8.41
CA ASN A 44 -11.19 17.17 -7.86
C ASN A 44 -11.94 17.73 -6.63
N PHE A 45 -12.55 16.89 -5.79
CA PHE A 45 -12.94 17.34 -4.45
C PHE A 45 -11.68 17.54 -3.60
N GLN A 46 -11.35 18.80 -3.31
CA GLN A 46 -10.41 19.15 -2.25
C GLN A 46 -10.89 18.51 -0.94
N ARG A 47 -10.35 17.32 -0.66
CA ARG A 47 -10.54 16.59 0.60
C ARG A 47 -9.84 17.36 1.73
N LYS A 48 -10.40 18.51 2.12
CA LYS A 48 -9.84 19.40 3.14
C LYS A 48 -9.59 18.60 4.42
N GLY A 49 -8.32 18.52 4.82
CA GLY A 49 -7.90 17.82 6.04
C GLY A 49 -7.61 16.32 5.92
N LEU A 50 -7.63 15.74 4.70
CA LEU A 50 -7.17 14.36 4.47
C LEU A 50 -5.78 14.36 3.83
N LEU A 51 -4.91 13.49 4.35
CA LEU A 51 -3.57 13.23 3.82
C LEU A 51 -3.63 12.02 2.88
N LYS A 52 -3.18 12.19 1.64
CA LYS A 52 -2.99 11.07 0.70
C LYS A 52 -1.69 10.35 1.04
N VAL A 53 -1.81 9.06 1.37
CA VAL A 53 -0.70 8.21 1.80
C VAL A 53 -0.63 6.99 0.88
N GLN A 54 0.58 6.63 0.45
CA GLN A 54 0.89 5.39 -0.24
C GLN A 54 1.41 4.39 0.80
N ILE A 55 0.89 3.17 0.75
CA ILE A 55 1.35 2.11 1.64
C ILE A 55 2.66 1.57 1.07
N ALA A 56 3.70 1.54 1.90
CA ALA A 56 5.03 1.13 1.49
C ALA A 56 5.10 -0.35 1.08
N GLY A 57 5.85 -0.64 0.01
CA GLY A 57 6.24 -2.01 -0.37
C GLY A 57 5.16 -2.87 -1.04
N ILE A 58 3.95 -2.34 -1.23
CA ILE A 58 2.82 -3.09 -1.79
C ILE A 58 2.13 -2.34 -2.93
N ILE A 59 1.55 -3.12 -3.83
CA ILE A 59 0.83 -2.62 -5.01
C ILE A 59 -0.50 -3.36 -5.16
N HIS A 60 -1.39 -2.75 -5.94
CA HIS A 60 -2.62 -3.40 -6.36
C HIS A 60 -2.30 -4.66 -7.17
N PRO A 61 -3.07 -5.76 -7.00
CA PRO A 61 -2.95 -6.92 -7.86
C PRO A 61 -3.19 -6.50 -9.31
N LEU A 62 -2.24 -6.82 -10.18
CA LEU A 62 -2.27 -6.37 -11.58
C LEU A 62 -3.33 -7.06 -12.42
N ILE A 63 -3.77 -8.23 -11.95
CA ILE A 63 -4.81 -9.01 -12.59
C ILE A 63 -6.03 -8.88 -11.68
N PRO A 64 -7.12 -8.27 -12.15
CA PRO A 64 -8.37 -8.32 -11.41
C PRO A 64 -8.76 -9.78 -11.23
N TYR A 65 -9.01 -10.17 -9.99
CA TYR A 65 -9.41 -11.53 -9.65
C TYR A 65 -10.82 -11.48 -9.08
N ASP A 66 -11.68 -12.38 -9.56
CA ASP A 66 -13.00 -12.55 -8.97
C ASP A 66 -12.83 -13.33 -7.67
N ALA A 67 -12.81 -12.59 -6.55
CA ALA A 67 -12.84 -13.24 -5.25
C ALA A 67 -14.11 -14.12 -5.19
N PRO A 68 -14.01 -15.41 -4.84
CA PRO A 68 -15.18 -16.25 -4.66
C PRO A 68 -16.12 -15.61 -3.61
N THR A 69 -17.42 -15.89 -3.67
CA THR A 69 -18.50 -15.22 -2.89
C THR A 69 -18.28 -15.14 -1.36
N HIS A 70 -17.31 -15.88 -0.83
CA HIS A 70 -16.92 -15.93 0.59
C HIS A 70 -15.62 -15.20 0.92
N MET A 71 -14.95 -14.58 -0.06
CA MET A 71 -13.71 -13.81 0.12
C MET A 71 -13.95 -12.33 -0.13
N GLU A 72 -13.38 -11.49 0.72
CA GLU A 72 -13.42 -10.03 0.57
C GLU A 72 -12.70 -9.62 -0.74
N GLN A 73 -13.40 -8.84 -1.57
CA GLN A 73 -12.86 -8.30 -2.83
C GLN A 73 -11.79 -7.22 -2.57
N GLU A 74 -11.11 -6.82 -3.64
CA GLU A 74 -10.11 -5.76 -3.60
C GLU A 74 -10.66 -4.48 -2.94
N GLY A 75 -9.91 -3.99 -1.95
CA GLY A 75 -10.27 -2.77 -1.21
C GLY A 75 -11.44 -2.92 -0.22
N GLU A 76 -12.22 -4.00 -0.22
CA GLU A 76 -13.31 -4.20 0.75
C GLU A 76 -12.79 -4.21 2.18
N TRP A 77 -11.61 -4.77 2.39
CA TRP A 77 -11.00 -4.78 3.71
C TRP A 77 -10.56 -3.39 4.18
N LEU A 78 -9.97 -2.59 3.28
CA LEU A 78 -9.63 -1.20 3.60
C LEU A 78 -10.91 -0.39 3.87
N ARG A 79 -11.99 -0.65 3.12
CA ARG A 79 -13.33 -0.07 3.41
C ARG A 79 -13.84 -0.54 4.76
N SER A 80 -13.64 -1.80 5.14
CA SER A 80 -14.02 -2.34 6.45
C SER A 80 -13.25 -1.64 7.58
N LEU A 81 -11.94 -1.47 7.43
CA LEU A 81 -11.11 -0.70 8.39
C LEU A 81 -11.53 0.77 8.48
N ALA A 82 -11.90 1.39 7.35
CA ALA A 82 -12.41 2.75 7.32
C ALA A 82 -13.77 2.85 8.02
N ARG A 83 -14.69 1.91 7.75
CA ARG A 83 -16.00 1.79 8.41
C ARG A 83 -15.86 1.54 9.91
N SER A 84 -14.88 0.76 10.33
CA SER A 84 -14.58 0.53 11.74
C SER A 84 -13.83 1.69 12.41
N ARG A 85 -13.42 2.71 11.64
CA ARG A 85 -12.66 3.88 12.10
C ARG A 85 -11.42 3.49 12.88
N SER A 86 -10.70 2.49 12.38
CA SER A 86 -9.51 1.97 13.03
C SER A 86 -8.46 3.07 13.22
N SER A 87 -7.96 3.21 14.45
CA SER A 87 -6.86 4.12 14.73
C SER A 87 -5.60 3.62 14.05
N VAL A 88 -4.95 4.51 13.29
CA VAL A 88 -3.71 4.24 12.58
C VAL A 88 -2.58 5.12 13.12
N ALA A 89 -1.38 4.56 13.16
CA ALA A 89 -0.13 5.28 13.34
C ALA A 89 0.64 5.21 12.02
N LEU A 90 1.24 6.33 11.65
CA LEU A 90 1.98 6.47 10.41
C LEU A 90 3.46 6.68 10.70
N GLN A 91 4.30 5.95 9.99
CA GLN A 91 5.72 6.20 9.93
C GLN A 91 6.06 6.62 8.50
N LEU A 92 6.41 7.90 8.32
CA LEU A 92 6.85 8.43 7.04
C LEU A 92 8.20 7.81 6.66
N LEU A 93 8.27 7.19 5.48
CA LEU A 93 9.50 6.62 4.95
C LEU A 93 10.12 7.55 3.91
N SER A 94 9.31 7.98 2.95
CA SER A 94 9.72 8.89 1.88
C SER A 94 8.55 9.75 1.40
N LYS A 95 8.85 10.77 0.60
CA LYS A 95 7.87 11.64 -0.02
C LYS A 95 8.11 11.61 -1.52
N ARG A 96 7.05 11.33 -2.28
CA ARG A 96 7.07 11.42 -3.73
C ARG A 96 6.42 12.74 -4.14
N THR A 97 7.10 13.48 -5.02
CA THR A 97 6.54 14.67 -5.66
C THR A 97 6.50 14.45 -7.16
N ASN A 98 5.30 14.34 -7.72
CA ASN A 98 5.14 14.34 -9.16
C ASN A 98 5.06 15.80 -9.61
N LYS A 99 6.08 16.26 -10.34
CA LYS A 99 6.04 17.57 -10.99
C LYS A 99 5.34 17.37 -12.32
N MET A 100 4.06 17.66 -12.38
CA MET A 100 3.37 17.69 -13.67
C MET A 100 3.75 19.01 -14.34
N GLN A 101 4.60 18.95 -15.36
CA GLN A 101 4.83 20.09 -16.25
C GLN A 101 3.63 20.15 -17.19
N THR A 102 2.79 21.17 -17.05
CA THR A 102 1.85 21.53 -18.11
C THR A 102 2.68 22.09 -19.26
N VAL A 103 2.77 21.33 -20.35
CA VAL A 103 3.29 21.86 -21.62
C VAL A 103 2.17 22.71 -22.18
N ASP A 104 2.17 24.00 -21.84
CA ASP A 104 1.31 24.97 -22.50
C ASP A 104 1.87 25.22 -23.92
N ASP A 105 1.33 24.49 -24.88
CA ASP A 105 1.47 24.77 -26.31
C ASP A 105 0.49 25.87 -26.70
N ASP A 106 0.72 27.10 -26.22
CA ASP A 106 0.37 28.29 -26.99
C ASP A 106 1.04 29.53 -26.39
N GLY A 107 1.91 30.13 -27.20
CA GLY A 107 2.70 31.28 -26.80
C GLY A 107 1.86 32.54 -26.64
N MET A 108 1.48 32.89 -25.40
CA MET A 108 1.23 34.27 -25.01
C MET A 108 1.53 34.47 -23.52
N ARG A 109 2.42 35.42 -23.26
CA ARG A 109 2.78 36.04 -21.97
C ARG A 109 1.72 35.90 -20.85
N GLY A 110 2.11 35.26 -19.75
CA GLY A 110 1.43 35.37 -18.46
C GLY A 110 2.21 34.65 -17.36
N ASP A 111 2.87 35.42 -16.49
CA ASP A 111 3.45 34.95 -15.23
C ASP A 111 2.37 34.23 -14.39
N SER A 112 2.43 32.90 -14.32
CA SER A 112 2.14 32.04 -13.16
C SER A 112 1.99 30.58 -13.59
N ASN A 113 3.11 29.92 -13.90
CA ASN A 113 3.15 28.46 -13.95
C ASN A 113 2.96 27.94 -12.51
N GLU A 114 1.70 27.81 -12.07
CA GLU A 114 1.34 27.05 -10.88
C GLU A 114 1.63 25.57 -11.17
N LEU A 115 2.86 25.13 -10.85
CA LEU A 115 3.23 23.72 -10.82
C LEU A 115 2.26 23.00 -9.86
N ILE A 116 1.25 22.33 -10.40
CA ILE A 116 0.37 21.44 -9.61
C ILE A 116 1.22 20.23 -9.21
N SER A 117 1.93 20.38 -8.09
CA SER A 117 2.75 19.33 -7.52
C SER A 117 1.85 18.40 -6.72
N SER A 118 1.46 17.27 -7.31
CA SER A 118 0.81 16.22 -6.54
C SER A 118 1.87 15.50 -5.71
N SER A 119 1.81 15.66 -4.39
CA SER A 119 2.73 15.00 -3.47
C SER A 119 2.02 13.86 -2.74
N SER A 120 2.67 12.70 -2.68
CA SER A 120 2.19 11.54 -1.93
C SER A 120 3.25 11.10 -0.93
N ALA A 121 2.84 10.95 0.32
CA ALA A 121 3.70 10.42 1.37
C ALA A 121 3.72 8.89 1.29
N ILE A 122 4.90 8.27 1.26
CA ILE A 122 5.06 6.82 1.35
C ILE A 122 5.28 6.49 2.82
N CYS A 123 4.38 5.69 3.39
CA CYS A 123 4.38 5.41 4.82
C CYS A 123 4.23 3.91 5.10
N SER A 124 4.86 3.45 6.18
CA SER A 124 4.38 2.26 6.89
C SER A 124 3.17 2.65 7.72
N VAL A 125 2.07 1.90 7.55
CA VAL A 125 0.80 2.15 8.22
C VAL A 125 0.56 1.07 9.25
N MET A 126 0.55 1.47 10.52
CA MET A 126 0.30 0.55 11.63
C MET A 126 -1.10 0.77 12.18
N TYR A 127 -1.93 -0.27 12.22
CA TYR A 127 -3.32 -0.17 12.67
C TYR A 127 -3.60 -1.12 13.85
N ARG A 128 -4.66 -0.84 14.60
CA ARG A 128 -5.15 -1.74 15.67
C ARG A 128 -6.44 -2.42 15.25
N PRO A 129 -6.43 -3.73 14.94
CA PRO A 129 -7.66 -4.45 14.64
C PRO A 129 -8.50 -4.61 15.92
N GLY A 130 -9.76 -4.15 15.89
CA GLY A 130 -10.83 -4.56 16.81
C GLY A 130 -10.45 -4.71 18.29
N GLY A 131 -9.99 -3.64 18.95
CA GLY A 131 -9.67 -3.67 20.38
C GLY A 131 -8.37 -4.39 20.75
N SER A 132 -7.58 -4.84 19.76
CA SER A 132 -6.24 -5.39 20.00
C SER A 132 -5.31 -4.33 20.61
N ILE A 133 -4.50 -4.77 21.57
CA ILE A 133 -3.49 -3.95 22.24
C ILE A 133 -2.31 -3.69 21.28
N PHE A 134 -1.96 -4.68 20.48
CA PHE A 134 -0.82 -4.64 19.57
C PHE A 134 -1.21 -4.04 18.22
N ARG A 135 -0.32 -3.19 17.70
CA ARG A 135 -0.44 -2.69 16.33
C ARG A 135 0.05 -3.75 15.36
N LYS A 136 -0.60 -3.83 14.20
CA LYS A 136 -0.18 -4.64 13.06
C LYS A 136 0.18 -3.73 11.91
N ASP A 137 1.17 -4.13 11.12
CA ASP A 137 1.46 -3.45 9.86
C ASP A 137 0.37 -3.81 8.83
N LEU A 138 -0.17 -2.77 8.19
CA LEU A 138 -1.20 -2.85 7.17
C LEU A 138 -0.72 -3.62 5.95
N ALA A 139 0.52 -3.38 5.51
CA ALA A 139 1.11 -4.04 4.34
C ALA A 139 1.35 -5.52 4.60
N GLU A 140 1.94 -5.87 5.75
CA GLU A 140 2.13 -7.26 6.17
C GLU A 140 0.78 -8.00 6.19
N SER A 141 -0.28 -7.33 6.67
CA SER A 141 -1.62 -7.92 6.72
C SER A 141 -2.21 -8.13 5.32
N LEU A 142 -2.09 -7.15 4.43
CA LEU A 142 -2.59 -7.25 3.06
C LEU A 142 -1.88 -8.36 2.28
N VAL A 143 -0.55 -8.45 2.39
CA VAL A 143 0.25 -9.47 1.72
C VAL A 143 -0.04 -10.86 2.27
N ARG A 144 -0.06 -11.03 3.60
CA ARG A 144 -0.35 -12.33 4.24
C ARG A 144 -1.70 -12.91 3.82
N TYR A 145 -2.72 -12.07 3.64
CA TYR A 145 -4.04 -12.52 3.19
C TYR A 145 -4.20 -12.55 1.67
N GLY A 146 -3.13 -12.35 0.89
CA GLY A 146 -3.14 -12.39 -0.56
C GLY A 146 -4.01 -11.29 -1.18
N ARG A 147 -4.01 -10.08 -0.61
CA ARG A 147 -4.85 -8.94 -1.04
C ARG A 147 -4.07 -7.83 -1.73
N SER A 148 -2.75 -7.94 -1.72
CA SER A 148 -1.84 -7.05 -2.42
C SER A 148 -0.67 -7.85 -2.96
N ASP A 149 -0.05 -7.35 -4.02
CA ASP A 149 1.24 -7.84 -4.50
C ASP A 149 2.36 -7.01 -3.89
N ILE A 150 3.58 -7.54 -3.92
CA ILE A 150 4.79 -6.82 -3.49
C ILE A 150 5.34 -6.10 -4.70
N THR A 151 5.82 -4.87 -4.53
CA THR A 151 6.52 -4.18 -5.63
C THR A 151 7.84 -4.88 -5.96
N SER A 152 8.08 -5.14 -7.25
CA SER A 152 9.33 -5.76 -7.71
C SER A 152 10.54 -4.83 -7.58
N SER A 153 10.27 -3.52 -7.52
CA SER A 153 11.28 -2.49 -7.62
C SER A 153 11.86 -2.08 -6.26
N GLY A 154 11.16 -2.39 -5.16
CA GLY A 154 11.44 -1.90 -3.81
C GLY A 154 10.54 -0.71 -3.43
N ILE A 155 10.67 -0.21 -2.19
CA ILE A 155 9.74 0.78 -1.62
C ILE A 155 9.70 2.11 -2.41
N HIS A 156 10.76 2.45 -3.14
CA HIS A 156 10.98 3.80 -3.70
C HIS A 156 10.85 3.91 -5.21
N SER A 157 10.58 2.82 -5.93
CA SER A 157 10.85 2.72 -7.37
C SER A 157 9.63 2.32 -8.19
N VAL A 158 8.43 2.59 -7.67
CA VAL A 158 7.18 2.50 -8.44
C VAL A 158 7.16 3.65 -9.48
N THR A 159 7.98 3.55 -10.51
CA THR A 159 8.01 4.43 -11.68
C THR A 159 7.30 3.70 -12.81
N GLY A 160 6.32 4.35 -13.43
CA GLY A 160 5.90 3.94 -14.76
C GLY A 160 7.01 4.30 -15.73
N ASP A 161 7.45 3.34 -16.53
CA ASP A 161 8.59 3.40 -17.46
C ASP A 161 8.42 4.40 -18.62
N HIS A 162 7.57 5.41 -18.52
CA HIS A 162 7.28 6.32 -19.64
C HIS A 162 7.40 7.84 -19.38
N ASP A 163 7.63 8.31 -18.15
CA ASP A 163 7.80 9.75 -17.87
C ASP A 163 8.92 10.04 -16.82
N GLU A 164 10.08 9.41 -16.97
CA GLU A 164 11.21 9.51 -16.02
C GLU A 164 11.83 10.92 -15.89
N GLU A 165 11.51 11.89 -16.75
CA GLU A 165 12.11 13.23 -16.62
C GLU A 165 11.48 14.10 -15.52
N ASN A 166 10.34 13.71 -14.92
CA ASN A 166 9.54 14.65 -14.11
C ASN A 166 9.18 14.21 -12.67
N SER A 167 9.52 12.99 -12.23
CA SER A 167 9.32 12.59 -10.82
C SER A 167 10.57 12.85 -9.98
N ALA A 168 10.61 13.97 -9.25
CA ALA A 168 11.67 14.22 -8.28
C ALA A 168 11.37 13.48 -6.97
N PHE A 169 12.27 12.58 -6.57
CA PHE A 169 12.29 11.99 -5.22
C PHE A 169 13.15 12.88 -4.31
N GLU A 170 12.52 13.49 -3.31
CA GLU A 170 13.24 14.30 -2.33
C GLU A 170 13.67 13.42 -1.15
N TYR A 171 14.96 13.04 -1.14
CA TYR A 171 15.58 12.32 -0.02
C TYR A 171 16.00 13.30 1.08
N THR A 172 15.56 13.04 2.32
CA THR A 172 16.15 13.71 3.50
C THR A 172 17.49 13.03 3.83
N ALA A 173 18.55 13.59 3.23
CA ALA A 173 19.87 13.02 2.96
C ALA A 173 20.82 12.73 4.15
N SER A 174 20.36 12.24 5.31
CA SER A 174 21.28 12.01 6.45
C SER A 174 21.34 10.60 7.05
N ASN A 175 20.71 9.58 6.45
CA ASN A 175 20.67 8.22 7.04
C ASN A 175 20.54 7.05 6.03
N ASP A 176 21.06 7.18 4.80
CA ASP A 176 20.72 6.30 3.67
C ASP A 176 21.02 4.82 3.87
N MET A 177 22.23 4.42 4.28
CA MET A 177 22.56 2.98 4.34
C MET A 177 21.76 2.21 5.40
N LYS A 178 21.45 2.83 6.55
CA LYS A 178 20.64 2.18 7.59
C LYS A 178 19.17 2.06 7.16
N LYS A 179 18.67 3.07 6.43
CA LYS A 179 17.32 3.04 5.85
C LYS A 179 17.21 1.99 4.74
N ILE A 180 18.18 1.92 3.82
CA ILE A 180 18.22 0.91 2.76
C ILE A 180 18.23 -0.52 3.33
N ARG A 181 19.03 -0.77 4.39
CA ARG A 181 19.03 -2.08 5.05
C ARG A 181 17.70 -2.39 5.73
N ALA A 182 17.11 -1.41 6.42
CA ALA A 182 15.80 -1.58 7.04
C ALA A 182 14.70 -1.84 5.99
N ASP A 183 14.76 -1.15 4.85
CA ASP A 183 13.87 -1.34 3.71
C ASP A 183 14.05 -2.74 3.10
N ALA A 184 15.30 -3.21 2.93
CA ALA A 184 15.58 -4.55 2.43
C ALA A 184 15.03 -5.65 3.36
N THR A 185 15.26 -5.53 4.67
CA THR A 185 14.71 -6.46 5.67
C THR A 185 13.18 -6.42 5.71
N TYR A 186 12.58 -5.23 5.48
CA TYR A 186 11.13 -5.10 5.41
C TYR A 186 10.56 -5.81 4.17
N MET A 187 11.16 -5.58 3.00
CA MET A 187 10.75 -6.23 1.75
C MET A 187 10.96 -7.75 1.79
N GLU A 188 12.05 -8.21 2.40
CA GLU A 188 12.31 -9.64 2.64
C GLU A 188 11.18 -10.27 3.49
N ARG A 189 10.79 -9.61 4.59
CA ARG A 189 9.67 -10.05 5.42
C ARG A 189 8.36 -10.08 4.65
N LEU A 190 8.07 -9.06 3.84
CA LEU A 190 6.87 -9.08 2.98
C LEU A 190 6.93 -10.29 2.03
N GLY A 191 8.10 -10.56 1.42
CA GLY A 191 8.31 -11.71 0.54
C GLY A 191 8.03 -13.06 1.23
N GLU A 192 8.48 -13.24 2.47
CA GLU A 192 8.16 -14.42 3.27
C GLU A 192 6.64 -14.59 3.46
N LEU A 193 5.94 -13.49 3.77
CA LEU A 193 4.47 -13.49 3.94
C LEU A 193 3.73 -13.76 2.63
N GLN A 194 4.25 -13.28 1.50
CA GLN A 194 3.69 -13.59 0.19
C GLN A 194 3.86 -15.07 -0.13
N ASN A 195 5.03 -15.64 0.14
CA ASN A 195 5.29 -17.07 -0.05
C ASN A 195 4.39 -17.94 0.85
N GLU A 196 4.14 -17.50 2.08
CA GLU A 196 3.16 -18.12 2.99
C GLU A 196 1.75 -18.06 2.38
N ALA A 197 1.30 -16.89 1.92
CA ALA A 197 -0.01 -16.71 1.29
C ALA A 197 -0.19 -17.56 0.02
N ILE A 198 0.85 -17.66 -0.83
CA ILE A 198 0.86 -18.50 -2.04
C ILE A 198 0.70 -19.98 -1.68
N ARG A 199 1.41 -20.43 -0.65
CA ARG A 199 1.37 -21.81 -0.16
C ARG A 199 0.01 -22.17 0.41
N GLU A 200 -0.59 -21.25 1.17
CA GLU A 200 -1.93 -21.42 1.75
C GLU A 200 -3.06 -21.20 0.73
N ARG A 201 -2.74 -20.73 -0.48
CA ARG A 201 -3.72 -20.34 -1.50
C ARG A 201 -4.70 -19.28 -0.96
N SER A 202 -4.19 -18.30 -0.23
CA SER A 202 -4.97 -17.23 0.42
C SER A 202 -5.26 -16.07 -0.53
N GLY A 203 -6.48 -15.53 -0.49
CA GLY A 203 -6.88 -14.34 -1.27
C GLY A 203 -6.76 -14.54 -2.77
N MET A 204 -6.07 -13.63 -3.47
CA MET A 204 -5.81 -13.71 -4.91
C MET A 204 -5.10 -15.00 -5.32
N TRP A 205 -4.31 -15.60 -4.41
CA TRP A 205 -3.58 -16.84 -4.67
C TRP A 205 -4.46 -18.09 -4.67
N SER A 206 -5.75 -17.95 -4.36
CA SER A 206 -6.74 -19.03 -4.53
C SER A 206 -7.16 -19.22 -5.99
N ASP A 207 -7.02 -18.19 -6.83
CA ASP A 207 -7.42 -18.24 -8.24
C ASP A 207 -6.32 -18.89 -9.10
N GLU A 208 -6.65 -20.04 -9.69
CA GLU A 208 -5.72 -20.81 -10.53
C GLU A 208 -5.38 -20.09 -11.85
N ASN A 209 -6.27 -19.23 -12.35
CA ASN A 209 -5.98 -18.43 -13.54
C ASN A 209 -4.88 -17.40 -13.25
N LEU A 210 -4.93 -16.79 -12.05
CA LEU A 210 -3.91 -15.85 -11.60
C LEU A 210 -2.57 -16.56 -11.34
N ARG A 211 -2.60 -17.74 -10.71
CA ARG A 211 -1.40 -18.56 -10.44
C ARG A 211 -0.68 -19.02 -11.70
N SER A 212 -1.44 -19.33 -12.76
CA SER A 212 -0.89 -19.80 -14.03
C SER A 212 -0.44 -18.67 -14.96
N HIS A 213 -0.72 -17.42 -14.61
CA HIS A 213 -0.33 -16.25 -15.37
C HIS A 213 1.21 -16.11 -15.45
N THR A 214 1.74 -15.65 -16.59
CA THR A 214 3.19 -15.58 -16.87
C THR A 214 3.99 -14.85 -15.78
N ARG A 215 3.45 -13.76 -15.24
CA ARG A 215 4.07 -13.00 -14.13
C ARG A 215 4.24 -13.81 -12.83
N TYR A 216 3.26 -14.65 -12.48
CA TYR A 216 3.24 -15.34 -11.19
C TYR A 216 3.66 -16.81 -11.26
N LYS A 217 3.61 -17.40 -12.45
CA LYS A 217 3.84 -18.83 -12.67
C LYS A 217 5.18 -19.30 -12.12
N ASP A 218 6.25 -18.56 -12.35
CA ASP A 218 7.59 -18.96 -11.90
C ASP A 218 7.72 -18.86 -10.38
N LEU A 219 7.20 -17.79 -9.78
CA LEU A 219 7.15 -17.60 -8.33
C LEU A 219 6.32 -18.70 -7.64
N VAL A 220 5.12 -18.98 -8.15
CA VAL A 220 4.24 -20.03 -7.61
C VAL A 220 4.92 -21.39 -7.71
N LYS A 221 5.53 -21.70 -8.86
CA LYS A 221 6.23 -22.96 -9.07
C LYS A 221 7.43 -23.11 -8.13
N GLU A 222 8.19 -22.04 -7.90
CA GLU A 222 9.30 -22.02 -6.95
C GLU A 222 8.78 -22.33 -5.53
N VAL A 223 7.79 -21.57 -5.04
CA VAL A 223 7.21 -21.75 -3.69
C VAL A 223 6.60 -23.14 -3.51
N GLU A 224 5.88 -23.67 -4.51
CA GLU A 224 5.32 -25.01 -4.47
C GLU A 224 6.41 -26.09 -4.53
N SER A 225 7.48 -25.87 -5.29
CA SER A 225 8.60 -26.80 -5.36
C SER A 225 9.36 -26.87 -4.03
N GLU A 226 9.53 -25.74 -3.34
CA GLU A 226 10.10 -25.68 -1.99
C GLU A 226 9.18 -26.32 -0.95
N ALA A 227 7.87 -26.07 -1.05
CA ALA A 227 6.89 -26.68 -0.16
C ALA A 227 6.90 -28.22 -0.28
N ASN A 228 6.99 -28.73 -1.51
CA ASN A 228 7.03 -30.16 -1.82
C ASN A 228 8.44 -30.78 -1.72
N ALA A 229 9.47 -29.98 -1.43
CA ALA A 229 10.83 -30.50 -1.29
C ALA A 229 10.91 -31.50 -0.13
N PRO A 230 11.60 -32.65 -0.31
CA PRO A 230 11.73 -33.64 0.74
C PRO A 230 12.48 -33.07 1.95
N MET A 231 12.09 -33.47 3.16
CA MET A 231 12.58 -32.91 4.43
C MET A 231 14.12 -32.86 4.53
N TRP A 232 14.83 -33.84 3.98
CA TRP A 232 16.29 -33.87 3.98
C TRP A 232 16.91 -32.70 3.19
N LYS A 233 16.27 -32.24 2.11
CA LYS A 233 16.69 -31.05 1.36
C LYS A 233 16.50 -29.80 2.21
N LYS A 234 15.34 -29.64 2.84
CA LYS A 234 15.04 -28.51 3.73
C LYS A 234 16.02 -28.42 4.89
N VAL A 235 16.33 -29.55 5.52
CA VAL A 235 17.33 -29.65 6.60
C VAL A 235 18.73 -29.31 6.09
N TRP A 236 19.11 -29.79 4.90
CA TRP A 236 20.40 -29.47 4.28
C TRP A 236 20.55 -27.97 3.99
N THR A 237 19.52 -27.33 3.42
CA THR A 237 19.56 -25.87 3.16
C THR A 237 19.67 -25.07 4.46
N TRP A 238 18.97 -25.50 5.52
CA TRP A 238 19.07 -24.87 6.84
C TRP A 238 20.48 -24.97 7.44
N PHE A 239 21.16 -26.11 7.28
CA PHE A 239 22.55 -26.26 7.72
C PHE A 239 23.54 -25.44 6.89
N ARG A 240 23.24 -25.19 5.61
CA ARG A 240 24.13 -24.43 4.71
C ARG A 240 23.99 -22.92 4.83
N ASN A 241 22.80 -22.42 5.19
CA ASN A 241 22.51 -20.99 5.31
C ASN A 241 22.74 -20.45 6.74
N ARG A 242 23.35 -21.24 7.62
CA ARG A 242 23.73 -20.87 8.99
C ARG A 242 25.24 -20.74 9.11
#